data_AF-A0A963ADS6-F1
#
_entry.id   AF-A0A963ADS6-F1
#
_cell.length_a   1.000
_cell.length_b   1.000
_cell.length_c   1.000
_cell.angle_alpha   90.00
_cell.angle_beta   90.00
_cell.angle_gamma   90.00
#
_symmetry.space_group_name_H-M   'P 1'
#
loop_
_entity.id
_entity.type
_entity.pdbx_description
1 polymer ?
#
loop_
_entity_poly.entity_id
_entity_poly.type
_entity_poly.pdbx_seq_one_letter_code
_entity_poly.pdbx_strand_id
1 'polypeptide(L)'
;TLECGKPGQLNGVEHARDYLHACLHLAQHPDHPVSPHDIDLFHTVATVKVPEETTFGFGEEEVDIRFEEDLDYLNFRELARGTRIGWIKPGCSNALEVIDEHGNDVLQRYFSFEGGELKLRLPVMPSMLTRDRRVVRQDCLGYLMERYNDHLL
;
A
#
# COMPACT_ATOMS: atom_id res chain seq x y z
N THR A 1 0.72 13.11 -11.99
CA THR A 1 0.71 11.77 -12.62
C THR A 1 -0.69 11.21 -12.49
N LEU A 2 -1.18 10.44 -13.46
CA LEU A 2 -2.50 9.80 -13.41
C LEU A 2 -2.29 8.28 -13.44
N GLU A 3 -2.79 7.58 -12.42
CA GLU A 3 -2.71 6.12 -12.36
C GLU A 3 -3.90 5.50 -13.09
N CYS A 4 -3.62 4.66 -14.09
CA CYS A 4 -4.62 4.10 -15.00
C CYS A 4 -4.76 2.58 -14.88
N GLY A 5 -4.29 2.00 -13.77
CA GLY A 5 -4.33 0.55 -13.55
C GLY A 5 -3.22 -0.21 -14.31
N LYS A 6 -3.45 -1.51 -14.57
CA LYS A 6 -2.43 -2.38 -15.16
C LYS A 6 -2.27 -2.15 -16.67
N PRO A 7 -1.05 -2.28 -17.23
CA PRO A 7 -0.84 -2.17 -18.68
C PRO A 7 -1.74 -3.12 -19.48
N GLY A 8 -2.26 -2.64 -20.60
CA GLY A 8 -3.10 -3.42 -21.51
C GLY A 8 -4.59 -3.49 -21.15
N GLN A 9 -5.03 -2.87 -20.04
CA GLN A 9 -6.45 -2.77 -19.73
C GLN A 9 -7.11 -1.57 -20.45
N LEU A 10 -8.20 -1.83 -21.17
CA LEU A 10 -8.92 -0.81 -21.97
C LEU A 10 -9.47 0.34 -21.11
N ASN A 11 -10.00 0.03 -19.92
CA ASN A 11 -10.52 1.02 -18.98
C ASN A 11 -9.46 2.06 -18.58
N GLY A 12 -8.19 1.66 -18.44
CA GLY A 12 -7.08 2.55 -18.13
C GLY A 12 -6.82 3.55 -19.26
N VAL A 13 -6.88 3.08 -20.51
CA VAL A 13 -6.72 3.93 -21.69
C VAL A 13 -7.85 4.94 -21.80
N GLU A 14 -9.09 4.51 -21.58
CA GLU A 14 -10.26 5.39 -21.59
C GLU A 14 -10.18 6.44 -20.49
N HIS A 15 -9.81 6.04 -19.26
CA HIS A 15 -9.63 6.97 -18.15
C HIS A 15 -8.56 8.03 -18.44
N ALA A 16 -7.41 7.63 -18.99
CA ALA A 16 -6.36 8.57 -19.39
C ALA A 16 -6.82 9.55 -20.46
N ARG A 17 -7.51 9.04 -21.50
CA ARG A 17 -8.06 9.86 -22.59
C ARG A 17 -9.05 10.88 -22.04
N ASP A 18 -10.00 10.44 -21.23
CA ASP A 18 -11.08 11.30 -20.73
C ASP A 18 -10.53 12.38 -19.78
N TYR A 19 -9.56 12.03 -18.94
CA TYR A 19 -8.84 13.00 -18.11
C TYR A 19 -8.10 14.04 -18.96
N LEU A 20 -7.31 13.61 -19.96
CA LEU A 20 -6.60 14.53 -20.85
C LEU A 20 -7.58 15.42 -21.62
N HIS A 21 -8.68 14.86 -22.10
CA HIS A 21 -9.74 15.62 -22.77
C HIS A 21 -10.32 16.68 -21.83
N ALA A 22 -10.63 16.34 -20.58
CA ALA A 22 -11.10 17.31 -19.59
C ALA A 22 -10.07 18.42 -19.36
N CYS A 23 -8.79 18.08 -19.17
CA CYS A 23 -7.72 19.06 -18.98
C CYS A 23 -7.57 20.02 -20.17
N LEU A 24 -7.64 19.52 -21.41
CA LEU A 24 -7.54 20.35 -22.61
C LEU A 24 -8.74 21.27 -22.84
N HIS A 25 -9.89 20.95 -22.25
CA HIS A 25 -11.12 21.75 -22.34
C HIS A 25 -11.33 22.67 -21.14
N LEU A 26 -10.40 22.70 -20.18
CA LEU A 26 -10.43 23.70 -19.12
C LEU A 26 -10.20 25.09 -19.71
N ALA A 27 -11.18 25.98 -19.51
CA ALA A 27 -11.06 27.38 -19.94
C ALA A 27 -9.94 28.12 -19.17
N GLN A 28 -9.75 27.74 -17.91
CA GLN A 28 -8.67 28.22 -17.03
C GLN A 28 -8.46 27.22 -15.88
N HIS A 29 -7.26 27.24 -15.29
CA HIS A 29 -7.04 26.59 -14.00
C HIS A 29 -7.57 27.47 -12.87
N PRO A 30 -8.18 26.92 -11.82
CA PRO A 30 -8.58 27.71 -10.65
C PRO A 30 -7.35 28.37 -10.00
N ASP A 31 -7.45 29.67 -9.71
CA ASP A 31 -6.41 30.42 -8.98
C ASP A 31 -6.53 30.29 -7.45
N HIS A 32 -7.54 29.56 -6.97
CA HIS A 32 -7.75 29.27 -5.56
C HIS A 32 -7.39 27.81 -5.25
N PRO A 33 -6.93 27.52 -4.02
CA PRO A 33 -6.73 26.14 -3.60
C PRO A 33 -8.04 25.36 -3.62
N VAL A 34 -7.93 24.04 -3.76
CA VAL A 34 -9.06 23.12 -3.56
C VAL A 34 -9.43 23.13 -2.08
N SER A 35 -10.73 23.13 -1.75
CA SER A 35 -11.18 23.04 -0.36
C SER A 35 -10.66 21.74 0.26
N PRO A 36 -10.18 21.73 1.52
CA PRO A 36 -9.73 20.50 2.18
C PRO A 36 -10.80 19.41 2.27
N HIS A 37 -12.09 19.76 2.15
CA HIS A 37 -13.20 18.80 2.15
C HIS A 37 -13.51 18.20 0.77
N ASP A 38 -12.92 18.76 -0.29
CA ASP A 38 -13.13 18.33 -1.68
C ASP A 38 -12.02 17.37 -2.15
N ILE A 39 -11.03 17.08 -1.28
CA ILE A 39 -9.91 16.19 -1.59
C ILE A 39 -9.48 15.38 -0.37
N ASP A 40 -9.34 14.07 -0.57
CA ASP A 40 -8.63 13.19 0.36
C ASP A 40 -7.14 13.14 -0.04
N LEU A 41 -6.28 13.76 0.76
CA LEU A 41 -4.82 13.76 0.54
C LEU A 41 -4.14 12.72 1.43
N PHE A 42 -3.32 11.87 0.81
CA PHE A 42 -2.54 10.84 1.49
C PHE A 42 -1.04 11.04 1.25
N HIS A 43 -0.24 10.72 2.27
CA HIS A 43 1.23 10.74 2.23
C HIS A 43 1.76 9.31 2.34
N THR A 44 2.76 8.97 1.52
CA THR A 44 3.42 7.66 1.62
C THR A 44 4.39 7.70 2.79
N VAL A 45 4.14 6.86 3.79
CA VAL A 45 4.86 6.87 5.08
C VAL A 45 5.85 5.74 5.22
N ALA A 46 5.63 4.62 4.54
CA ALA A 46 6.51 3.45 4.66
C ALA A 46 6.50 2.55 3.43
N THR A 47 7.64 1.91 3.19
CA THR A 47 7.80 0.82 2.21
C THR A 47 7.86 -0.51 2.95
N VAL A 48 7.07 -1.49 2.51
CA VAL A 48 7.02 -2.83 3.09
C VAL A 48 7.80 -3.80 2.22
N LYS A 49 8.79 -4.48 2.78
CA LYS A 49 9.64 -5.45 2.10
C LYS A 49 9.63 -6.80 2.82
N VAL A 50 9.88 -7.85 2.06
CA VAL A 50 10.11 -9.20 2.59
C VAL A 50 11.60 -9.50 2.47
N PRO A 51 12.33 -9.70 3.59
CA PRO A 51 13.74 -10.06 3.57
C PRO A 51 14.02 -11.28 2.69
N GLU A 52 15.22 -11.34 2.13
CA GLU A 52 15.60 -12.36 1.13
C GLU A 52 15.54 -13.78 1.71
N GLU A 53 15.96 -13.92 2.97
CA GLU A 53 15.95 -15.15 3.75
C GLU A 53 14.56 -15.62 4.19
N THR A 54 13.55 -14.74 4.14
CA THR A 54 12.19 -15.06 4.58
C THR A 54 11.39 -15.63 3.43
N THR A 55 10.88 -16.86 3.56
CA THR A 55 9.96 -17.43 2.56
C THR A 55 8.57 -16.82 2.70
N PHE A 56 7.95 -16.43 1.58
CA PHE A 56 6.59 -15.88 1.58
C PHE A 56 5.76 -16.41 0.43
N GLY A 57 4.44 -16.32 0.59
CA GLY A 57 3.43 -16.79 -0.35
C GLY A 57 2.08 -16.13 -0.09
N PHE A 58 1.08 -16.49 -0.90
CA PHE A 58 -0.27 -15.95 -0.82
C PHE A 58 -1.27 -17.10 -0.61
N GLY A 59 -2.26 -16.91 0.28
CA GLY A 59 -3.23 -17.95 0.61
C GLY A 59 -2.63 -19.08 1.47
N GLU A 60 -2.97 -20.34 1.17
CA GLU A 60 -2.60 -21.52 1.98
C GLU A 60 -1.25 -22.15 1.59
N GLU A 61 -0.19 -21.34 1.46
CA GLU A 61 1.18 -21.85 1.22
C GLU A 61 1.92 -22.15 2.54
N GLU A 62 2.70 -23.23 2.60
CA GLU A 62 3.53 -23.56 3.78
C GLU A 62 4.87 -22.80 3.74
N VAL A 63 4.87 -21.57 4.24
CA VAL A 63 5.98 -20.61 4.21
C VAL A 63 6.06 -19.79 5.51
N ASP A 64 7.12 -18.99 5.69
CA ASP A 64 7.29 -18.17 6.89
C ASP A 64 6.24 -17.07 7.02
N ILE A 65 5.87 -16.44 5.89
CA ILE A 65 4.76 -15.46 5.80
C ILE A 65 3.76 -15.87 4.73
N ARG A 66 2.49 -15.93 5.13
CA ARG A 66 1.35 -16.11 4.22
C ARG A 66 0.56 -14.83 4.17
N PHE A 67 0.58 -14.11 3.06
CA PHE A 67 -0.31 -12.97 2.88
C PHE A 67 -1.71 -13.43 2.47
N GLU A 68 -2.71 -12.59 2.72
CA GLU A 68 -4.08 -12.81 2.20
C GLU A 68 -4.04 -13.03 0.68
N GLU A 69 -4.85 -13.95 0.16
CA GLU A 69 -4.81 -14.32 -1.26
C GLU A 69 -5.07 -13.12 -2.18
N ASP A 70 -6.02 -12.27 -1.80
CA ASP A 70 -6.40 -11.06 -2.53
C ASP A 70 -5.82 -9.78 -1.91
N LEU A 71 -4.57 -9.86 -1.42
CA LEU A 71 -3.88 -8.74 -0.79
C LEU A 71 -3.87 -7.47 -1.68
N ASP A 72 -3.75 -7.61 -3.00
CA ASP A 72 -3.71 -6.48 -3.94
C ASP A 72 -5.07 -5.77 -4.07
N TYR A 73 -6.18 -6.37 -3.62
CA TYR A 73 -7.50 -5.74 -3.60
C TYR A 73 -7.67 -4.76 -2.43
N LEU A 74 -6.67 -4.69 -1.56
CA LEU A 74 -6.59 -3.73 -0.46
C LEU A 74 -5.97 -2.39 -0.88
N ASN A 75 -5.40 -2.32 -2.09
CA ASN A 75 -4.83 -1.08 -2.63
C ASN A 75 -5.88 0.04 -2.69
N PHE A 76 -5.46 1.24 -2.28
CA PHE A 76 -6.26 2.48 -2.32
C PHE A 76 -7.55 2.42 -1.49
N ARG A 77 -7.54 1.62 -0.42
CA ARG A 77 -8.62 1.51 0.56
C ARG A 77 -8.07 1.76 1.95
N GLU A 78 -8.76 2.58 2.73
CA GLU A 78 -8.42 2.75 4.14
C GLU A 78 -8.72 1.45 4.90
N LEU A 79 -7.70 0.91 5.54
CA LEU A 79 -7.78 -0.26 6.39
C LEU A 79 -7.76 0.19 7.85
N ALA A 80 -8.65 -0.37 8.66
CA ALA A 80 -8.69 -0.06 10.08
C ALA A 80 -7.55 -0.74 10.85
N ARG A 81 -7.26 -0.21 12.04
CA ARG A 81 -6.45 -0.92 13.04
C ARG A 81 -7.03 -2.31 13.30
N GLY A 82 -6.16 -3.31 13.38
CA GLY A 82 -6.51 -4.70 13.60
C GLY A 82 -6.84 -5.47 12.33
N THR A 83 -6.91 -4.81 11.17
CA THR A 83 -7.03 -5.50 9.88
C THR A 83 -5.85 -6.44 9.71
N ARG A 84 -6.16 -7.72 9.50
CA ARG A 84 -5.17 -8.75 9.18
C ARG A 84 -4.77 -8.63 7.73
N ILE A 85 -3.47 -8.75 7.48
CA ILE A 85 -2.90 -8.80 6.13
C ILE A 85 -2.22 -10.14 5.82
N GLY A 86 -2.10 -11.01 6.83
CA GLY A 86 -1.59 -12.36 6.65
C GLY A 86 -1.35 -13.10 7.96
N TRP A 87 -0.58 -14.16 7.86
CA TRP A 87 -0.13 -15.01 8.95
C TRP A 87 1.38 -15.15 8.93
N ILE A 88 1.97 -15.27 10.11
CA ILE A 88 3.40 -15.51 10.27
C ILE A 88 3.61 -16.76 11.10
N LYS A 89 4.53 -17.60 10.64
CA LYS A 89 4.93 -18.80 11.33
C LYS A 89 5.56 -18.46 12.70
N PRO A 90 5.24 -19.19 13.77
CA PRO A 90 5.85 -18.96 15.08
C PRO A 90 7.38 -18.96 15.03
N GLY A 91 8.01 -17.95 15.61
CA GLY A 91 9.48 -17.79 15.63
C GLY A 91 10.04 -16.91 14.50
N CYS A 92 9.22 -16.48 13.53
CA CYS A 92 9.65 -15.65 12.41
C CYS A 92 9.39 -14.14 12.69
N SER A 93 9.91 -13.60 13.79
CA SER A 93 9.62 -12.20 14.21
C SER A 93 10.20 -11.12 13.30
N ASN A 94 11.22 -11.45 12.51
CA ASN A 94 11.92 -10.51 11.61
C ASN A 94 11.54 -10.73 10.14
N ALA A 95 10.35 -11.29 9.91
CA ALA A 95 9.96 -11.75 8.58
C ALA A 95 9.50 -10.61 7.65
N LEU A 96 9.33 -9.39 8.17
CA LEU A 96 9.04 -8.18 7.40
C LEU A 96 10.02 -7.08 7.76
N GLU A 97 10.36 -6.29 6.75
CA GLU A 97 11.09 -5.05 6.89
C GLU A 97 10.14 -3.91 6.47
N VAL A 98 10.01 -2.89 7.31
CA VAL A 98 9.15 -1.74 7.00
C VAL A 98 9.93 -0.48 7.29
N ILE A 99 10.26 0.25 6.24
CA ILE A 99 11.18 1.39 6.29
C ILE A 99 10.41 2.68 5.97
N ASP A 100 10.58 3.70 6.81
CA ASP A 100 10.00 5.03 6.58
C ASP A 100 10.79 5.88 5.57
N GLU A 101 10.29 7.07 5.26
CA GLU A 101 10.95 8.02 4.34
C GLU A 101 12.33 8.51 4.80
N HIS A 102 12.68 8.32 6.07
CA HIS A 102 13.97 8.69 6.65
C HIS A 102 14.93 7.50 6.76
N GLY A 103 14.51 6.30 6.33
CA GLY A 103 15.32 5.08 6.39
C GLY A 103 15.26 4.36 7.74
N ASN A 104 14.32 4.69 8.63
CA ASN A 104 14.18 4.03 9.92
C ASN A 104 13.28 2.79 9.81
N ASP A 105 13.61 1.76 10.58
CA ASP A 105 12.72 0.62 10.80
C ASP A 105 11.51 1.05 11.64
N VAL A 106 10.34 0.98 11.01
CA VAL A 106 9.04 1.32 11.60
C VAL A 106 8.09 0.12 11.60
N LEU A 107 8.60 -1.12 11.51
CA LEU A 107 7.82 -2.36 11.53
C LEU A 107 6.85 -2.39 12.71
N GLN A 108 7.35 -2.12 13.92
CA GLN A 108 6.56 -2.18 15.16
C GLN A 108 5.55 -1.02 15.30
N ARG A 109 5.68 0.04 14.49
CA ARG A 109 4.68 1.12 14.42
C ARG A 109 3.46 0.65 13.63
N TYR A 110 3.68 -0.04 12.51
CA TYR A 110 2.61 -0.41 11.57
C TYR A 110 2.04 -1.81 11.77
N PHE A 111 2.84 -2.76 12.26
CA PHE A 111 2.43 -4.16 12.35
C PHE A 111 2.60 -4.75 13.74
N SER A 112 1.65 -5.60 14.13
CA SER A 112 1.75 -6.49 15.28
C SER A 112 1.63 -7.95 14.85
N PHE A 113 2.26 -8.82 15.63
CA PHE A 113 2.27 -10.26 15.43
C PHE A 113 1.60 -10.91 16.65
N GLU A 114 0.32 -11.25 16.52
CA GLU A 114 -0.49 -11.73 17.64
C GLU A 114 -1.25 -12.99 17.22
N GLY A 115 -1.08 -14.09 17.95
CA GLY A 115 -1.76 -15.36 17.63
C GLY A 115 -1.38 -15.94 16.26
N GLY A 116 -0.19 -15.63 15.74
CA GLY A 116 0.25 -16.02 14.40
C GLY A 116 -0.35 -15.15 13.28
N GLU A 117 -1.12 -14.12 13.60
CA GLU A 117 -1.66 -13.16 12.63
C GLU A 117 -0.78 -11.92 12.53
N LEU A 118 -0.56 -11.47 11.30
CA LEU A 118 0.06 -10.19 10.97
C LEU A 118 -1.05 -9.15 10.81
N LYS A 119 -1.10 -8.18 11.72
CA LYS A 119 -2.16 -7.17 11.79
C LYS A 119 -1.63 -5.75 11.76
N LEU A 120 -2.44 -4.86 11.20
CA LEU A 120 -2.19 -3.43 11.25
C LEU A 120 -2.39 -2.88 12.66
N ARG A 121 -1.44 -2.07 13.13
CA ARG A 121 -1.52 -1.36 14.43
C ARG A 121 -2.16 0.01 14.31
N LEU A 122 -2.10 0.61 13.12
CA LEU A 122 -2.65 1.92 12.80
C LEU A 122 -3.55 1.83 11.56
N PRO A 123 -4.53 2.73 11.42
CA PRO A 123 -5.21 2.90 10.15
C PRO A 123 -4.22 3.34 9.07
N VAL A 124 -4.25 2.69 7.91
CA VAL A 124 -3.40 3.03 6.77
C VAL A 124 -4.15 2.76 5.47
N MET A 125 -3.74 3.40 4.39
CA MET A 125 -4.13 3.06 3.03
C MET A 125 -2.93 2.43 2.31
N PRO A 126 -2.96 1.12 2.01
CA PRO A 126 -1.91 0.52 1.20
C PRO A 126 -1.96 0.99 -0.25
N SER A 127 -0.82 1.03 -0.91
CA SER A 127 -0.72 1.24 -2.35
C SER A 127 0.32 0.33 -2.98
N MET A 128 0.12 0.02 -4.26
CA MET A 128 0.98 -0.84 -5.08
C MET A 128 1.31 -2.21 -4.43
N LEU A 129 0.45 -2.72 -3.56
CA LEU A 129 0.53 -4.10 -3.10
C LEU A 129 0.47 -5.04 -4.31
N THR A 130 1.45 -5.95 -4.39
CA THR A 130 1.58 -6.88 -5.52
C THR A 130 1.59 -8.33 -5.06
N ARG A 131 1.00 -9.19 -5.89
CA ARG A 131 1.06 -10.66 -5.76
C ARG A 131 2.17 -11.28 -6.60
N ASP A 132 2.84 -10.49 -7.46
CA ASP A 132 3.96 -11.01 -8.25
C ASP A 132 5.19 -11.14 -7.35
N ARG A 133 5.51 -12.39 -6.98
CA ARG A 133 6.65 -12.71 -6.10
C ARG A 133 7.97 -12.17 -6.62
N ARG A 134 8.14 -12.02 -7.94
CA ARG A 134 9.36 -11.47 -8.54
C ARG A 134 9.46 -9.97 -8.26
N VAL A 135 8.35 -9.24 -8.37
CA VAL A 135 8.30 -7.80 -8.04
C VAL A 135 8.59 -7.60 -6.55
N VAL A 136 7.99 -8.41 -5.68
CA VAL A 136 8.25 -8.34 -4.23
C VAL A 136 9.74 -8.53 -3.89
N ARG A 137 10.43 -9.44 -4.59
CA ARG A 137 11.87 -9.69 -4.39
C ARG A 137 12.76 -8.63 -4.99
N GLN A 138 12.36 -8.02 -6.09
CA GLN A 138 13.17 -7.02 -6.79
C GLN A 138 13.04 -5.62 -6.17
N ASP A 139 11.90 -5.34 -5.54
CA ASP A 139 11.60 -4.00 -5.03
C ASP A 139 10.96 -4.06 -3.64
N CYS A 140 9.64 -4.27 -3.57
CA CYS A 140 8.88 -4.28 -2.33
C CYS A 140 7.54 -5.00 -2.46
N LEU A 141 6.92 -5.35 -1.33
CA LEU A 141 5.55 -5.86 -1.28
C LEU A 141 4.55 -4.78 -1.68
N GLY A 142 4.80 -3.54 -1.25
CA GLY A 142 4.00 -2.35 -1.51
C GLY A 142 4.31 -1.26 -0.48
N TYR A 143 3.47 -0.23 -0.45
CA TYR A 143 3.66 0.96 0.39
C TYR A 143 2.47 1.17 1.32
N LEU A 144 2.71 1.87 2.42
CA LEU A 144 1.67 2.33 3.34
C LEU A 144 1.54 3.85 3.23
N MET A 145 0.31 4.33 3.25
CA MET A 145 -0.01 5.75 3.24
C MET A 145 -0.88 6.12 4.44
N GLU A 146 -0.68 7.31 4.99
CA GLU A 146 -1.53 7.92 6.03
C GLU A 146 -2.22 9.16 5.45
N ARG A 147 -3.32 9.60 6.06
CA ARG A 147 -3.95 10.87 5.68
C ARG A 147 -2.99 12.00 6.02
N TYR A 148 -2.80 12.94 5.10
CA TYR A 148 -1.79 14.01 5.27
C TYR A 148 -2.02 14.88 6.52
N ASN A 149 -3.27 14.99 6.99
CA ASN A 149 -3.59 15.74 8.21
C ASN A 149 -3.08 15.08 9.49
N ASP A 150 -2.76 13.78 9.48
CA ASP A 150 -2.27 13.05 10.66
C ASP A 150 -0.76 13.29 10.91
N HIS A 151 -0.04 13.89 9.96
CA HIS A 151 1.37 14.29 10.09
C HIS A 151 1.58 15.62 10.83
N LEU A 152 0.50 16.32 11.20
CA LEU A 152 0.54 17.63 11.88
C LEU A 152 0.26 17.55 13.39
N LEU A 153 0.29 16.35 13.99
CA LEU A 153 0.14 16.14 15.44
C LEU A 153 1.46 15.81 16.14
#